data_AF-A0A673WY68-F1
#
_entry.id   AF-A0A673WY68-F1
#
_cell.length_a   1.000
_cell.length_b   1.000
_cell.length_c   1.000
_cell.angle_alpha   90.00
_cell.angle_beta   90.00
_cell.angle_gamma   90.00
#
_symmetry.space_group_name_H-M   'P 1'
#
loop_
_entity.id
_entity.type
_entity.pdbx_description
1 polymer ?
#
loop_
_entity_poly.entity_id
_entity_poly.type
_entity_poly.pdbx_seq_one_letter_code
_entity_poly.pdbx_strand_id
1 'polypeptide(L)'
;MGCEYAIPPRKDGETWKTDNCTTQTCHSGVITTTYVVCESAEKPVCENGFPPAKVYDESGCCYHYKCECICYGWGDPHYVTFDGQYYSFQENCTYVLIKEIVPRQNFSVNINNYNCDPSGHATCPQSLIVYYKSYKIVLTPKRLNVTTNMVYINGKQIFPTFSNEDLMITSTGVELLLKIPAIKATVMFKSLMFSVTLPNSLFHNNTEGQCGTCDNNRKNDCRLPNGQIHPSCPGMAHEWKIPDDKKPYCDLQRPTPPTPPTPTPPPCPSGKTSICDIILSPVFKQCHDAIPPQAFFEACKFDVCHMPNISIGCSSLEAYAVRCAAAGVCIDWRNSTNGKCELTCPKTKVYMACGSTIQPTCNSRYNDKYVHSCQGAQMTRDFVCDSFMEGCFCPEGTVLFNTFSDTCVRDCGCTGPDGKPKQFGETWYSNCQKCTCNADIMSVQCEPVKCPPQEIVTCKKYGEVLVNETVDCCQINKCVPKPVCVYNNTEYMLGENVPSGTCEECKCGPNKDPVSKLYVVDCVQINCSTTCQTGYEYEVVPEKCCGTCVQKDCVVVLPDATSHIIQLGKFWSPPSDRCVKYDCSKTKKHSVDCN
;
A
#
# COMPACT_ATOMS: atom_id res chain seq x y z
N MET A 1 24.08 -71.02 0.13
CA MET A 1 22.59 -71.09 0.13
C MET A 1 22.09 -69.65 0.13
N GLY A 2 21.14 -69.27 -0.73
CA GLY A 2 20.63 -67.90 -0.79
C GLY A 2 19.70 -67.56 0.39
N CYS A 3 19.44 -66.27 0.61
CA CYS A 3 18.47 -65.79 1.60
C CYS A 3 17.11 -65.63 0.93
N GLU A 4 16.36 -66.74 0.88
CA GLU A 4 15.08 -66.82 0.13
C GLU A 4 13.93 -66.05 0.79
N TYR A 5 14.03 -65.77 2.10
CA TYR A 5 13.05 -65.01 2.87
C TYR A 5 13.31 -63.49 2.90
N ALA A 6 14.40 -63.01 2.28
CA ALA A 6 14.59 -61.58 2.08
C ALA A 6 13.58 -61.07 1.02
N ILE A 7 13.17 -59.81 1.09
CA ILE A 7 12.26 -59.19 0.11
C ILE A 7 12.98 -58.01 -0.56
N PRO A 8 13.37 -58.11 -1.85
CA PRO A 8 13.34 -59.31 -2.68
C PRO A 8 14.35 -60.39 -2.21
N PRO A 9 14.19 -61.68 -2.61
CA PRO A 9 15.12 -62.74 -2.27
C PRO A 9 16.56 -62.43 -2.72
N ARG A 10 17.55 -62.77 -1.89
CA ARG A 10 18.95 -62.38 -2.10
C ARG A 10 19.85 -63.59 -2.31
N LYS A 11 20.81 -63.48 -3.21
CA LYS A 11 21.81 -64.52 -3.45
C LYS A 11 22.83 -64.56 -2.32
N ASP A 12 23.48 -65.71 -2.17
CA ASP A 12 24.60 -65.86 -1.23
C ASP A 12 25.75 -64.91 -1.62
N GLY A 13 26.29 -64.18 -0.64
CA GLY A 13 27.29 -63.12 -0.84
C GLY A 13 26.73 -61.77 -1.30
N GLU A 14 25.41 -61.62 -1.47
CA GLU A 14 24.80 -60.36 -1.88
C GLU A 14 24.70 -59.38 -0.69
N THR A 15 25.10 -58.13 -0.92
CA THR A 15 25.03 -57.04 0.05
C THR A 15 24.10 -55.94 -0.45
N TRP A 16 23.21 -55.45 0.41
CA TRP A 16 22.30 -54.35 0.10
C TRP A 16 22.14 -53.40 1.29
N LYS A 17 21.83 -52.14 1.00
CA LYS A 17 21.50 -51.16 2.03
C LYS A 17 20.01 -51.20 2.33
N THR A 18 19.64 -51.21 3.61
CA THR A 18 18.23 -51.06 4.04
C THR A 18 17.87 -49.60 4.31
N ASP A 19 18.86 -48.81 4.71
CA ASP A 19 18.81 -47.36 4.86
C ASP A 19 20.22 -46.80 4.69
N ASN A 20 20.41 -45.49 4.89
CA ASN A 20 21.73 -44.87 4.71
C ASN A 20 22.80 -45.38 5.69
N CYS A 21 22.39 -45.96 6.82
CA CYS A 21 23.20 -46.28 7.98
C CYS A 21 23.33 -47.78 8.23
N THR A 22 22.55 -48.59 7.52
CA THR A 22 22.42 -50.02 7.75
C THR A 22 22.65 -50.78 6.45
N THR A 23 23.62 -51.69 6.48
CA THR A 23 23.95 -52.58 5.37
C THR A 23 23.68 -54.02 5.80
N GLN A 24 23.00 -54.77 4.96
CA GLN A 24 22.71 -56.18 5.17
C GLN A 24 23.47 -57.02 4.14
N THR A 25 23.99 -58.17 4.57
CA THR A 25 24.66 -59.12 3.69
C THR A 25 24.08 -60.51 3.90
N CYS A 26 23.73 -61.18 2.82
CA CYS A 26 23.33 -62.58 2.87
C CYS A 26 24.57 -63.47 2.83
N HIS A 27 24.72 -64.35 3.82
CA HIS A 27 25.76 -65.37 3.84
C HIS A 27 25.17 -66.71 4.26
N SER A 28 25.20 -67.68 3.34
CA SER A 28 24.72 -69.06 3.54
C SER A 28 23.32 -69.17 4.14
N GLY A 29 22.38 -68.34 3.68
CA GLY A 29 20.99 -68.32 4.14
C GLY A 29 20.72 -67.47 5.38
N VAL A 30 21.76 -66.86 5.98
CA VAL A 30 21.65 -65.95 7.13
C VAL A 30 21.90 -64.51 6.68
N ILE A 31 21.06 -63.58 7.13
CA ILE A 31 21.24 -62.15 6.89
C ILE A 31 22.03 -61.57 8.06
N THR A 32 23.21 -61.00 7.77
CA THR A 32 24.03 -60.28 8.75
C THR A 32 23.86 -58.79 8.54
N THR A 33 23.58 -58.05 9.61
CA THR A 33 23.41 -56.60 9.57
C THR A 33 24.66 -55.92 10.11
N THR A 34 25.20 -54.96 9.37
CA THR A 34 26.27 -54.04 9.79
C THR A 34 25.74 -52.62 9.83
N TYR A 35 26.12 -51.89 10.87
CA TYR A 35 25.74 -50.49 11.07
C TYR A 35 26.94 -49.59 10.84
N VAL A 36 26.69 -48.37 10.37
CA VAL A 36 27.70 -47.30 10.36
C VAL A 36 28.13 -47.02 11.80
N VAL A 37 29.43 -47.11 12.06
CA VAL A 37 30.01 -46.82 13.37
C VAL A 37 30.30 -45.33 13.45
N CYS A 38 29.62 -44.64 14.36
CA CYS A 38 29.82 -43.21 14.61
C CYS A 38 30.74 -42.98 15.81
N GLU A 39 31.59 -41.96 15.72
CA GLU A 39 32.35 -41.50 16.88
C GLU A 39 31.41 -40.94 17.97
N SER A 40 31.80 -41.09 19.23
CA SER A 40 31.03 -40.53 20.35
C SER A 40 31.02 -39.01 20.27
N ALA A 41 29.86 -38.43 20.03
CA ALA A 41 29.69 -36.98 19.96
C ALA A 41 29.69 -36.34 21.36
N GLU A 42 30.81 -35.74 21.76
CA GLU A 42 30.86 -34.92 22.97
C GLU A 42 29.93 -33.70 22.85
N LYS A 43 29.23 -33.37 23.94
CA LYS A 43 28.34 -32.21 24.02
C LYS A 43 29.13 -31.01 24.53
N PRO A 44 29.40 -29.99 23.70
CA PRO A 44 30.08 -28.79 24.15
C PRO A 44 29.18 -27.95 25.06
N VAL A 45 29.82 -27.15 25.91
CA VAL A 45 29.15 -26.08 26.66
C VAL A 45 29.14 -24.83 25.79
N CYS A 46 27.96 -24.30 25.50
CA CYS A 46 27.83 -23.09 24.72
C CYS A 46 27.87 -21.86 25.63
N GLU A 47 28.74 -20.89 25.32
CA GLU A 47 28.89 -19.64 26.07
C GLU A 47 27.58 -18.85 26.11
N ASN A 48 26.78 -18.94 25.04
CA ASN A 48 25.46 -18.32 24.99
C ASN A 48 24.40 -18.99 25.88
N GLY A 49 24.73 -20.10 26.54
CA GLY A 49 23.85 -20.83 27.46
C GLY A 49 22.78 -21.68 26.78
N PHE A 50 22.74 -21.75 25.44
CA PHE A 50 21.79 -22.58 24.72
C PHE A 50 22.25 -24.04 24.63
N PRO A 51 21.33 -25.02 24.56
CA PRO A 51 21.67 -26.40 24.27
C PRO A 51 22.35 -26.52 22.89
N PRO A 52 23.42 -27.33 22.75
CA PRO A 52 24.07 -27.52 21.47
C PRO A 52 23.18 -28.32 20.50
N ALA A 53 23.14 -27.90 19.24
CA ALA A 53 22.38 -28.56 18.19
C ALA A 53 23.14 -29.77 17.60
N LYS A 54 22.40 -30.81 17.22
CA LYS A 54 22.93 -31.94 16.44
C LYS A 54 23.11 -31.53 14.99
N VAL A 55 24.31 -31.70 14.46
CA VAL A 55 24.65 -31.53 13.05
C VAL A 55 25.00 -32.90 12.49
N TYR A 56 24.17 -33.39 11.57
CA TYR A 56 24.39 -34.66 10.91
C TYR A 56 25.38 -34.51 9.75
N ASP A 57 26.15 -35.55 9.47
CA ASP A 57 26.97 -35.65 8.27
C ASP A 57 26.11 -35.77 7.00
N GLU A 58 26.76 -35.80 5.83
CA GLU A 58 26.07 -35.93 4.53
C GLU A 58 25.31 -37.26 4.37
N SER A 59 25.71 -38.30 5.10
CA SER A 59 25.01 -39.60 5.06
C SER A 59 23.71 -39.58 5.89
N GLY A 60 23.59 -38.63 6.83
CA GLY A 60 22.50 -38.54 7.80
C GLY A 60 22.62 -39.52 8.97
N CYS A 61 23.73 -40.26 9.05
CA CYS A 61 23.92 -41.36 10.01
C CYS A 61 24.60 -40.93 11.28
N CYS A 62 25.75 -40.26 11.16
CA CYS A 62 26.47 -39.75 12.31
C CYS A 62 26.16 -38.27 12.52
N TYR A 63 26.31 -37.83 13.77
CA TYR A 63 26.16 -36.43 14.12
C TYR A 63 27.26 -36.01 15.08
N HIS A 64 27.56 -34.72 15.08
CA HIS A 64 28.32 -34.07 16.14
C HIS A 64 27.51 -32.89 16.70
N TYR A 65 27.89 -32.41 17.88
CA TYR A 65 27.23 -31.27 18.49
C TYR A 65 27.94 -29.96 18.12
N LYS A 66 27.16 -28.90 17.86
CA LYS A 66 27.69 -27.54 17.69
C LYS A 66 26.79 -26.52 18.39
N CYS A 67 27.40 -25.47 18.90
CA CYS A 67 26.69 -24.31 19.41
C CYS A 67 26.17 -23.49 18.24
N GLU A 68 24.88 -23.21 18.21
CA GLU A 68 24.29 -22.33 17.20
C GLU A 68 24.53 -20.86 17.57
N CYS A 69 24.65 -20.01 16.55
CA CYS A 69 24.87 -18.59 16.74
C CYS A 69 23.52 -17.87 16.70
N ILE A 70 23.02 -17.50 17.88
CA ILE A 70 21.70 -16.90 18.07
C ILE A 70 21.86 -15.49 18.63
N CYS A 71 21.65 -14.47 17.80
CA CYS A 71 21.62 -13.08 18.21
C CYS A 71 20.18 -12.58 18.33
N TYR A 72 19.91 -11.72 19.31
CA TYR A 72 18.61 -11.08 19.45
C TYR A 72 18.68 -9.80 20.26
N GLY A 73 17.63 -9.01 20.10
CA GLY A 73 17.32 -7.90 20.97
C GLY A 73 15.83 -7.73 21.11
N TRP A 74 15.41 -7.03 22.14
CA TRP A 74 14.01 -6.69 22.38
C TRP A 74 13.90 -5.36 23.09
N GLY A 75 12.80 -4.65 22.78
CA GLY A 75 12.76 -3.23 23.08
C GLY A 75 13.83 -2.52 22.26
N ASP A 76 14.38 -1.47 22.83
CA ASP A 76 15.63 -0.82 22.48
C ASP A 76 15.93 -0.04 23.77
N PRO A 77 16.71 -0.69 24.65
CA PRO A 77 18.09 -0.90 24.28
C PRO A 77 18.67 -2.33 24.39
N HIS A 78 17.92 -3.41 24.61
CA HIS A 78 18.52 -4.71 25.00
C HIS A 78 19.04 -5.54 23.82
N TYR A 79 20.33 -5.90 23.83
CA TYR A 79 20.99 -6.76 22.84
C TYR A 79 21.68 -7.96 23.51
N VAL A 80 21.68 -9.09 22.82
CA VAL A 80 22.43 -10.31 23.15
C VAL A 80 23.14 -10.78 21.88
N THR A 81 24.47 -10.85 21.94
CA THR A 81 25.34 -11.30 20.83
C THR A 81 25.22 -12.80 20.58
N PHE A 82 25.86 -13.29 19.52
CA PHE A 82 25.87 -14.71 19.17
C PHE A 82 26.41 -15.63 20.28
N ASP A 83 27.38 -15.12 21.05
CA ASP A 83 28.02 -15.85 22.15
C ASP A 83 27.43 -15.47 23.53
N GLY A 84 26.36 -14.68 23.54
CA GLY A 84 25.56 -14.38 24.73
C GLY A 84 26.07 -13.24 25.59
N GLN A 85 26.88 -12.33 25.05
CA GLN A 85 27.20 -11.06 25.70
C GLN A 85 25.96 -10.16 25.67
N TYR A 86 25.43 -9.85 26.84
CA TYR A 86 24.34 -8.90 27.01
C TYR A 86 24.87 -7.47 27.11
N TYR A 87 24.23 -6.52 26.43
CA TYR A 87 24.50 -5.10 26.60
C TYR A 87 23.28 -4.25 26.22
N SER A 88 23.30 -2.99 26.65
CA SER A 88 22.27 -2.01 26.31
C SER A 88 22.81 -0.92 25.38
N PHE A 89 22.13 -0.65 24.27
CA PHE A 89 22.46 0.40 23.33
C PHE A 89 21.20 1.05 22.78
N GLN A 90 21.12 2.39 22.79
CA GLN A 90 19.91 3.12 22.41
C GLN A 90 20.22 4.31 21.49
N GLU A 91 19.90 4.20 20.21
CA GLU A 91 20.12 5.28 19.24
C GLU A 91 19.16 5.24 18.05
N ASN A 92 18.73 6.42 17.58
CA ASN A 92 17.76 6.60 16.49
C ASN A 92 18.42 6.56 15.10
N CYS A 93 19.31 5.61 14.85
CA CYS A 93 20.01 5.51 13.56
C CYS A 93 19.87 4.10 12.98
N THR A 94 20.45 3.93 11.80
CA THR A 94 20.57 2.62 11.16
C THR A 94 21.94 2.05 11.47
N TYR A 95 21.99 0.79 11.89
CA TYR A 95 23.20 0.11 12.33
C TYR A 95 23.36 -1.24 11.64
N VAL A 96 24.62 -1.66 11.43
CA VAL A 96 24.94 -3.03 11.01
C VAL A 96 24.64 -3.97 12.17
N LEU A 97 23.57 -4.75 12.07
CA LEU A 97 23.26 -5.78 13.07
C LEU A 97 24.25 -6.93 12.93
N ILE A 98 24.39 -7.44 11.69
CA ILE A 98 25.39 -8.45 11.31
C ILE A 98 25.88 -8.18 9.88
N LYS A 99 27.16 -8.42 9.62
CA LYS A 99 27.68 -8.69 8.28
C LYS A 99 28.81 -9.71 8.37
N GLU A 100 29.15 -10.30 7.24
CA GLU A 100 30.32 -11.19 7.19
C GLU A 100 31.64 -10.40 7.19
N ILE A 101 32.66 -10.91 7.88
CA ILE A 101 34.02 -10.36 7.83
C ILE A 101 34.60 -10.60 6.42
N VAL A 102 34.48 -11.85 5.94
CA VAL A 102 34.76 -12.25 4.56
C VAL A 102 33.44 -12.66 3.92
N PRO A 103 32.98 -12.03 2.84
CA PRO A 103 31.65 -12.27 2.25
C PRO A 103 31.61 -13.62 1.52
N ARG A 104 31.41 -14.71 2.28
CA ARG A 104 31.33 -16.09 1.77
C ARG A 104 29.92 -16.41 1.30
N GLN A 105 28.92 -15.95 2.05
CA GLN A 105 27.50 -16.17 1.79
C GLN A 105 26.81 -14.94 1.17
N ASN A 106 27.50 -13.79 1.15
CA ASN A 106 26.95 -12.48 0.79
C ASN A 106 25.70 -12.13 1.61
N PHE A 107 25.77 -12.33 2.93
CA PHE A 107 24.67 -12.12 3.86
C PHE A 107 24.96 -10.98 4.85
N SER A 108 24.02 -10.06 5.00
CA SER A 108 24.05 -9.03 6.04
C SER A 108 22.65 -8.63 6.50
N VAL A 109 22.56 -8.10 7.71
CA VAL A 109 21.32 -7.58 8.31
C VAL A 109 21.63 -6.24 8.94
N ASN A 110 20.83 -5.24 8.59
CA ASN A 110 20.85 -3.93 9.24
C ASN A 110 19.59 -3.75 10.07
N ILE A 111 19.73 -3.07 11.20
CA ILE A 111 18.63 -2.66 12.05
C ILE A 111 18.44 -1.16 11.93
N ASN A 112 17.22 -0.74 11.60
CA ASN A 112 16.86 0.67 11.50
C ASN A 112 15.94 1.01 12.67
N ASN A 113 16.40 1.89 13.56
CA ASN A 113 15.65 2.31 14.75
C ASN A 113 14.89 3.61 14.49
N TYR A 114 13.86 3.92 15.29
CA TYR A 114 13.15 5.19 15.22
C TYR A 114 12.85 5.70 16.63
N ASN A 115 12.71 7.02 16.82
CA ASN A 115 12.14 7.57 18.05
C ASN A 115 10.66 7.17 18.14
N CYS A 116 10.34 6.25 19.05
CA CYS A 116 8.98 5.76 19.27
C CYS A 116 8.28 6.46 20.44
N ASP A 117 9.00 7.29 21.18
CA ASP A 117 8.48 8.11 22.26
C ASP A 117 8.55 9.61 21.90
N PRO A 118 7.45 10.38 22.07
CA PRO A 118 7.43 11.81 21.76
C PRO A 118 8.44 12.66 22.55
N SER A 119 8.89 12.21 23.74
CA SER A 119 9.93 12.94 24.48
C SER A 119 11.33 12.73 23.91
N GLY A 120 11.49 11.78 22.98
CA GLY A 120 12.77 11.44 22.35
C GLY A 120 13.69 10.61 23.24
N HIS A 121 13.21 10.18 24.42
CA HIS A 121 13.99 9.41 25.39
C HIS A 121 13.98 7.90 25.13
N ALA A 122 13.13 7.40 24.22
CA ALA A 122 13.10 5.99 23.83
C ALA A 122 13.12 5.84 22.31
N THR A 123 13.99 4.95 21.85
CA THR A 123 14.00 4.47 20.47
C THR A 123 13.40 3.07 20.40
N CYS A 124 13.06 2.61 19.21
CA CYS A 124 12.51 1.29 18.96
C CYS A 124 13.02 0.79 17.60
N PRO A 125 13.16 -0.53 17.38
CA PRO A 125 13.39 -1.06 16.06
C PRO A 125 12.18 -0.80 15.15
N GLN A 126 12.45 -0.25 13.97
CA GLN A 126 11.43 0.03 12.94
C GLN A 126 11.39 -1.05 11.87
N SER A 127 12.57 -1.48 11.41
CA SER A 127 12.72 -2.42 10.29
C SER A 127 14.03 -3.18 10.39
N LEU A 128 14.00 -4.46 10.03
CA LEU A 128 15.20 -5.22 9.67
C LEU A 128 15.36 -5.18 8.15
N ILE A 129 16.57 -4.86 7.70
CA ILE A 129 16.92 -4.80 6.28
C ILE A 129 17.96 -5.89 6.02
N VAL A 130 17.52 -6.96 5.36
CA VAL A 130 18.32 -8.14 5.06
C VAL A 130 18.82 -8.05 3.63
N TYR A 131 20.12 -8.28 3.43
CA TYR A 131 20.74 -8.38 2.13
C TYR A 131 21.22 -9.81 1.93
N TYR A 132 20.81 -10.42 0.82
CA TYR A 132 21.24 -11.75 0.41
C TYR A 132 21.21 -11.86 -1.11
N LYS A 133 22.33 -12.22 -1.74
CA LYS A 133 22.49 -12.18 -3.20
C LYS A 133 22.05 -10.82 -3.76
N SER A 134 21.10 -10.80 -4.70
CA SER A 134 20.51 -9.59 -5.29
C SER A 134 19.26 -9.07 -4.55
N TYR A 135 18.88 -9.68 -3.41
CA TYR A 135 17.70 -9.29 -2.67
C TYR A 135 18.03 -8.27 -1.58
N LYS A 136 17.24 -7.20 -1.54
CA LYS A 136 17.05 -6.33 -0.38
C LYS A 136 15.66 -6.61 0.20
N ILE A 137 15.61 -7.36 1.30
CA ILE A 137 14.38 -7.70 2.00
C ILE A 137 14.21 -6.75 3.20
N VAL A 138 13.05 -6.12 3.31
CA VAL A 138 12.70 -5.28 4.46
C VAL A 138 11.56 -5.94 5.21
N LEU A 139 11.80 -6.29 6.47
CA LEU A 139 10.78 -6.75 7.42
C LEU A 139 10.42 -5.57 8.31
N THR A 140 9.16 -5.13 8.32
CA THR A 140 8.75 -3.98 9.13
C THR A 140 7.32 -4.14 9.68
N PRO A 141 7.14 -4.10 11.01
CA PRO A 141 5.81 -4.00 11.61
C PRO A 141 5.32 -2.54 11.56
N LYS A 142 4.15 -2.32 11.00
CA LYS A 142 3.48 -1.01 11.02
C LYS A 142 2.48 -0.97 12.17
N ARG A 143 2.73 -0.07 13.13
CA ARG A 143 1.84 0.15 14.28
C ARG A 143 0.82 1.24 13.95
N LEU A 144 -0.40 0.82 13.65
CA LEU A 144 -1.58 1.69 13.69
C LEU A 144 -2.40 1.28 14.93
N ASN A 145 -3.74 1.24 14.82
CA ASN A 145 -4.60 0.68 15.87
C ASN A 145 -4.44 -0.85 16.01
N VAL A 146 -3.99 -1.52 14.95
CA VAL A 146 -3.62 -2.94 14.92
C VAL A 146 -2.24 -3.02 14.28
N THR A 147 -1.38 -3.89 14.79
CA THR A 147 -0.06 -4.12 14.19
C THR A 147 -0.25 -4.87 12.88
N THR A 148 0.31 -4.34 11.79
CA THR A 148 0.29 -4.99 10.48
C THR A 148 1.71 -5.23 10.01
N ASN A 149 2.04 -6.48 9.75
CA ASN A 149 3.35 -6.86 9.23
C ASN A 149 3.47 -6.55 7.74
N MET A 150 4.52 -5.83 7.35
CA MET A 150 4.80 -5.49 5.96
C MET A 150 6.16 -6.04 5.54
N VAL A 151 6.21 -6.56 4.32
CA VAL A 151 7.42 -7.13 3.73
C VAL A 151 7.65 -6.51 2.36
N TYR A 152 8.89 -6.10 2.09
CA TYR A 152 9.29 -5.60 0.79
C TYR A 152 10.51 -6.37 0.27
N ILE A 153 10.48 -6.78 -1.00
CA ILE A 153 11.63 -7.35 -1.69
C ILE A 153 11.96 -6.42 -2.86
N ASN A 154 13.16 -5.85 -2.87
CA ASN A 154 13.62 -4.91 -3.91
C ASN A 154 12.64 -3.75 -4.15
N GLY A 155 12.03 -3.24 -3.08
CA GLY A 155 11.05 -2.15 -3.11
C GLY A 155 9.61 -2.56 -3.43
N LYS A 156 9.37 -3.81 -3.88
CA LYS A 156 8.02 -4.33 -4.14
C LYS A 156 7.43 -4.95 -2.87
N GLN A 157 6.20 -4.57 -2.53
CA GLN A 157 5.47 -5.18 -1.41
C GLN A 157 5.13 -6.65 -1.70
N ILE A 158 5.39 -7.50 -0.72
CA ILE A 158 5.09 -8.94 -0.74
C ILE A 158 4.18 -9.28 0.44
N PHE A 159 3.22 -10.18 0.21
CA PHE A 159 2.29 -10.66 1.23
C PHE A 159 2.65 -12.09 1.62
N PRO A 160 3.10 -12.34 2.87
CA PRO A 160 3.34 -13.69 3.37
C PRO A 160 2.05 -14.53 3.41
N THR A 161 2.07 -15.84 3.20
CA THR A 161 3.25 -16.69 3.00
C THR A 161 3.80 -16.61 1.58
N PHE A 162 5.10 -16.36 1.47
CA PHE A 162 5.81 -16.25 0.20
C PHE A 162 7.03 -17.17 0.20
N SER A 163 7.24 -17.92 -0.87
CA SER A 163 8.50 -18.60 -1.12
C SER A 163 8.89 -18.58 -2.60
N ASN A 164 10.20 -18.53 -2.83
CA ASN A 164 10.86 -18.80 -4.10
C ASN A 164 12.00 -19.80 -3.89
N GLU A 165 12.93 -19.92 -4.84
CA GLU A 165 14.08 -20.83 -4.75
C GLU A 165 15.07 -20.50 -3.62
N ASP A 166 15.15 -19.24 -3.20
CA ASP A 166 16.18 -18.75 -2.27
C ASP A 166 15.66 -18.52 -0.85
N LEU A 167 14.39 -18.13 -0.72
CA LEU A 167 13.87 -17.57 0.53
C LEU A 167 12.40 -17.92 0.76
N MET A 168 12.05 -18.02 2.03
CA MET A 168 10.71 -18.27 2.53
C MET A 168 10.36 -17.25 3.61
N ILE A 169 9.19 -16.63 3.51
CA ILE A 169 8.70 -15.60 4.43
C ILE A 169 7.30 -15.98 4.90
N THR A 170 7.12 -16.08 6.21
CA THR A 170 5.84 -16.35 6.88
C THR A 170 5.45 -15.23 7.83
N SER A 171 4.16 -15.12 8.15
CA SER A 171 3.63 -14.15 9.11
C SER A 171 2.51 -14.75 9.94
N THR A 172 2.52 -14.50 11.25
CA THR A 172 1.39 -14.81 12.15
C THR A 172 0.49 -13.58 12.40
N GLY A 173 0.66 -12.53 11.60
CA GLY A 173 0.02 -11.22 11.80
C GLY A 173 0.76 -10.31 12.77
N VAL A 174 1.56 -10.87 13.69
CA VAL A 174 2.34 -10.10 14.69
C VAL A 174 3.85 -10.40 14.65
N GLU A 175 4.22 -11.54 14.07
CA GLU A 175 5.60 -11.96 13.83
C GLU A 175 5.86 -12.13 12.33
N LEU A 176 7.04 -11.69 11.88
CA LEU A 176 7.61 -11.96 10.56
C LEU A 176 8.80 -12.89 10.71
N LEU A 177 8.83 -13.95 9.90
CA LEU A 177 9.94 -14.91 9.86
C LEU A 177 10.44 -15.05 8.43
N LEU A 178 11.72 -14.76 8.21
CA LEU A 178 12.46 -15.01 6.97
C LEU A 178 13.41 -16.18 7.19
N LYS A 179 13.31 -17.21 6.34
CA LYS A 179 14.30 -18.28 6.23
C LYS A 179 15.01 -18.22 4.88
N ILE A 180 16.30 -18.48 4.89
CA ILE A 180 17.16 -18.62 3.69
C ILE A 180 17.78 -20.02 3.73
N PRO A 181 17.11 -21.04 3.15
CA PRO A 181 17.48 -22.45 3.32
C PRO A 181 18.93 -22.77 2.92
N ALA A 182 19.41 -22.19 1.82
CA ALA A 182 20.76 -22.45 1.30
C ALA A 182 21.89 -22.16 2.31
N ILE A 183 21.67 -21.19 3.22
CA ILE A 183 22.64 -20.81 4.26
C ILE A 183 22.11 -21.08 5.67
N LYS A 184 20.96 -21.75 5.78
CA LYS A 184 20.22 -22.04 7.02
C LYS A 184 20.05 -20.83 7.95
N ALA A 185 19.99 -19.62 7.38
CA ALA A 185 19.83 -18.39 8.15
C ALA A 185 18.35 -18.13 8.42
N THR A 186 18.05 -17.70 9.64
CA THR A 186 16.70 -17.30 10.05
C THR A 186 16.74 -15.89 10.63
N VAL A 187 15.88 -15.01 10.11
CA VAL A 187 15.69 -13.63 10.61
C VAL A 187 14.25 -13.46 11.03
N MET A 188 14.03 -13.08 12.29
CA MET A 188 12.68 -12.87 12.84
C MET A 188 12.53 -11.43 13.31
N PHE A 189 11.36 -10.85 13.07
CA PHE A 189 10.96 -9.57 13.65
C PHE A 189 9.52 -9.65 14.15
N LYS A 190 9.33 -9.42 15.46
CA LYS A 190 8.03 -9.38 16.13
C LYS A 190 7.96 -8.18 17.07
N SER A 191 7.01 -7.27 16.84
CA SER A 191 6.79 -6.11 17.70
C SER A 191 8.07 -5.26 17.93
N LEU A 192 8.74 -5.38 19.09
CA LEU A 192 10.01 -4.72 19.43
C LEU A 192 11.19 -5.71 19.50
N MET A 193 10.96 -6.98 19.19
CA MET A 193 11.95 -8.05 19.27
C MET A 193 12.42 -8.45 17.89
N PHE A 194 13.73 -8.61 17.74
CA PHE A 194 14.32 -9.21 16.55
C PHE A 194 15.20 -10.40 16.93
N SER A 195 15.46 -11.28 15.97
CA SER A 195 16.53 -12.26 16.10
C SER A 195 17.16 -12.63 14.77
N VAL A 196 18.43 -13.00 14.81
CA VAL A 196 19.19 -13.59 13.72
C VAL A 196 19.79 -14.90 14.21
N THR A 197 19.48 -16.01 13.55
CA THR A 197 20.03 -17.34 13.85
C THR A 197 20.84 -17.82 12.65
N LEU A 198 22.11 -18.16 12.91
CA LEU A 198 23.08 -18.59 11.90
C LEU A 198 23.73 -19.92 12.31
N PRO A 199 23.94 -20.84 11.37
CA PRO A 199 24.65 -22.09 11.66
C PRO A 199 26.14 -21.83 11.84
N ASN A 200 26.70 -22.32 12.94
CA ASN A 200 28.15 -22.26 13.17
C ASN A 200 28.95 -22.87 12.01
N SER A 201 28.44 -23.92 11.35
CA SER A 201 29.12 -24.55 10.21
C SER A 201 29.42 -23.61 9.03
N LEU A 202 28.68 -22.51 8.87
CA LEU A 202 28.87 -21.57 7.75
C LEU A 202 29.41 -20.21 8.20
N PHE A 203 29.10 -19.79 9.43
CA PHE A 203 29.40 -18.44 9.93
C PHE A 203 30.43 -18.39 11.05
N HIS A 204 31.01 -19.53 11.44
CA HIS A 204 32.02 -19.56 12.50
C HIS A 204 33.19 -18.61 12.22
N ASN A 205 33.50 -17.76 13.21
CA ASN A 205 34.59 -16.79 13.17
C ASN A 205 34.54 -15.87 11.92
N ASN A 206 33.34 -15.57 11.42
CA ASN A 206 33.15 -14.79 10.20
C ASN A 206 32.03 -13.74 10.31
N THR A 207 31.59 -13.37 11.51
CA THR A 207 30.54 -12.35 11.70
C THR A 207 31.09 -11.13 12.44
N GLU A 208 30.59 -9.95 12.12
CA GLU A 208 30.84 -8.71 12.86
C GLU A 208 29.61 -7.79 12.79
N GLY A 209 29.52 -6.81 13.71
CA GLY A 209 28.35 -5.96 13.90
C GLY A 209 27.89 -5.93 15.35
N GLN A 210 26.67 -5.44 15.58
CA GLN A 210 26.04 -5.43 16.91
C GLN A 210 25.87 -6.84 17.52
N CYS A 211 25.82 -7.90 16.72
CA CYS A 211 25.72 -9.28 17.23
C CYS A 211 27.05 -9.97 17.55
N GLY A 212 28.19 -9.30 17.36
CA GLY A 212 29.51 -9.86 17.67
C GLY A 212 29.97 -10.99 16.73
N THR A 213 30.94 -11.77 17.21
CA THR A 213 31.60 -12.83 16.44
C THR A 213 30.96 -14.17 16.79
N CYS A 214 30.67 -15.01 15.80
CA CYS A 214 30.10 -16.34 16.00
C CYS A 214 31.24 -17.35 16.27
N ASP A 215 31.82 -17.37 17.47
CA ASP A 215 32.93 -18.30 17.78
C ASP A 215 32.92 -18.89 19.19
N ASN A 216 31.81 -18.75 19.91
CA ASN A 216 31.62 -19.25 21.28
C ASN A 216 32.64 -18.62 22.26
N ASN A 217 32.91 -17.31 22.11
CA ASN A 217 33.83 -16.55 22.93
C ASN A 217 33.39 -15.08 23.12
N ARG A 218 32.73 -14.79 24.25
CA ARG A 218 32.26 -13.43 24.60
C ARG A 218 33.34 -12.35 24.64
N LYS A 219 34.63 -12.69 24.77
CA LYS A 219 35.72 -11.70 24.94
C LYS A 219 35.99 -10.88 23.69
N ASN A 220 35.55 -11.33 22.51
CA ASN A 220 35.76 -10.63 21.24
C ASN A 220 34.47 -10.08 20.64
N ASP A 221 33.35 -10.12 21.37
CA ASP A 221 32.04 -9.74 20.84
C ASP A 221 31.92 -8.24 20.56
N CYS A 222 32.60 -7.40 21.34
CA CYS A 222 32.58 -5.96 21.18
C CYS A 222 33.57 -5.49 20.09
N ARG A 223 33.56 -6.16 18.93
CA ARG A 223 34.49 -5.93 17.82
C ARG A 223 34.11 -4.71 17.00
N LEU A 224 35.06 -3.80 16.79
CA LEU A 224 34.92 -2.60 15.96
C LEU A 224 35.02 -2.90 14.47
N PRO A 225 34.53 -2.00 13.59
CA PRO A 225 34.67 -2.16 12.14
C PRO A 225 36.11 -2.29 11.64
N ASN A 226 37.09 -1.78 12.40
CA ASN A 226 38.50 -1.79 12.04
C ASN A 226 39.27 -3.07 12.47
N GLY A 227 38.65 -4.01 13.18
CA GLY A 227 39.34 -5.18 13.72
C GLY A 227 39.48 -5.25 15.23
N GLN A 228 39.56 -4.11 15.88
CA GLN A 228 39.93 -4.02 17.29
C GLN A 228 38.77 -4.39 18.21
N ILE A 229 39.08 -4.91 19.40
CA ILE A 229 38.07 -5.20 20.42
C ILE A 229 37.93 -4.00 21.35
N HIS A 230 36.74 -3.41 21.40
CA HIS A 230 36.43 -2.35 22.33
C HIS A 230 36.18 -2.92 23.73
N PRO A 231 36.57 -2.24 24.83
CA PRO A 231 36.31 -2.73 26.19
C PRO A 231 34.83 -2.71 26.61
N SER A 232 33.95 -2.11 25.80
CA SER A 232 32.54 -1.91 26.10
C SER A 232 31.68 -2.06 24.84
N CYS A 233 30.74 -3.00 24.83
CA CYS A 233 29.83 -3.21 23.70
C CYS A 233 28.95 -2.00 23.41
N PRO A 234 28.40 -1.26 24.40
CA PRO A 234 27.73 0.02 24.13
C PRO A 234 28.61 1.04 23.40
N GLY A 235 29.92 1.11 23.73
CA GLY A 235 30.86 1.96 23.01
C GLY A 235 31.12 1.51 21.57
N MET A 236 31.27 0.20 21.36
CA MET A 236 31.39 -0.39 20.02
C MET A 236 30.15 -0.14 19.16
N ALA A 237 28.96 -0.18 19.77
CA ALA A 237 27.70 -0.09 19.06
C ALA A 237 27.53 1.22 18.29
N HIS A 238 28.09 2.33 18.77
CA HIS A 238 28.07 3.62 18.04
C HIS A 238 28.82 3.58 16.71
N GLU A 239 29.88 2.77 16.62
CA GLU A 239 30.79 2.69 15.46
C GLU A 239 30.22 1.86 14.30
N TRP A 240 29.14 1.09 14.54
CA TRP A 240 28.46 0.28 13.52
C TRP A 240 27.37 1.05 12.76
N LYS A 241 27.36 2.37 12.85
CA LYS A 241 26.38 3.26 12.20
C LYS A 241 26.52 3.24 10.68
N ILE A 242 25.39 3.28 9.99
CA ILE A 242 25.32 3.39 8.52
C ILE A 242 24.80 4.79 8.16
N PRO A 243 25.49 5.52 7.26
CA PRO A 243 24.99 6.78 6.70
C PRO A 243 23.63 6.59 6.03
N ASP A 244 22.68 7.46 6.33
CA ASP A 244 21.33 7.41 5.79
C ASP A 244 20.84 8.83 5.48
N ASP A 245 20.65 9.11 4.18
CA ASP A 245 20.18 10.42 3.69
C ASP A 245 18.83 10.84 4.29
N LYS A 246 18.02 9.86 4.75
CA LYS A 246 16.74 10.12 5.42
C LYS A 246 16.91 10.48 6.89
N LYS A 247 18.11 10.32 7.45
CA LYS A 247 18.47 10.58 8.84
C LYS A 247 19.78 11.37 8.94
N PRO A 248 19.86 12.58 8.34
CA PRO A 248 21.10 13.37 8.33
C PRO A 248 21.57 13.77 9.73
N TYR A 249 20.66 13.79 10.73
CA TYR A 249 21.01 14.03 12.14
C TYR A 249 21.91 12.95 12.75
N CYS A 250 21.99 11.76 12.14
CA CYS A 250 22.87 10.69 12.59
C CYS A 250 24.35 10.98 12.32
N ASP A 251 24.64 11.81 11.32
CA ASP A 251 26.01 12.18 10.91
C ASP A 251 26.49 13.48 11.58
N LEU A 252 25.58 14.21 12.24
CA LEU A 252 25.95 15.35 13.06
C LEU A 252 26.67 14.86 14.32
N GLN A 253 27.89 15.35 14.54
CA GLN A 253 28.58 15.14 15.82
C GLN A 253 27.70 15.71 16.94
N ARG A 254 27.13 14.85 17.79
CA ARG A 254 26.53 15.29 19.04
C ARG A 254 27.67 15.85 19.92
N PRO A 255 27.54 17.06 20.48
CA PRO A 255 28.43 17.49 21.54
C PRO A 255 28.35 16.45 22.65
N THR A 256 29.48 15.94 23.12
CA THR A 256 29.54 15.11 24.32
C THR A 256 28.91 15.92 25.45
N PRO A 257 27.74 15.53 25.99
CA PRO A 257 27.23 16.20 27.18
C PRO A 257 28.28 16.01 28.28
N PRO A 258 28.63 17.04 29.06
CA PRO A 258 29.47 16.85 30.23
C PRO A 258 28.79 15.80 31.11
N THR A 259 29.51 14.74 31.48
CA THR A 259 29.04 13.66 32.35
C THR A 259 28.50 14.27 33.64
N PRO A 260 27.18 14.34 33.85
CA PRO A 260 26.66 14.69 35.17
C PRO A 260 27.02 13.52 36.10
N PRO A 261 27.26 13.76 37.40
CA PRO A 261 27.37 12.66 38.35
C PRO A 261 26.07 11.85 38.25
N THR A 262 26.21 10.55 37.99
CA THR A 262 25.08 9.61 37.92
C THR A 262 24.31 9.72 39.24
N PRO A 263 23.11 10.33 39.27
CA PRO A 263 22.28 10.23 40.46
C PRO A 263 22.01 8.75 40.65
N THR A 264 22.14 8.25 41.88
CA THR A 264 21.72 6.88 42.19
C THR A 264 20.26 6.77 41.72
N PRO A 265 19.93 5.90 40.75
CA PRO A 265 18.57 5.81 40.26
C PRO A 265 17.64 5.55 41.44
N PRO A 266 16.49 6.25 41.53
CA PRO A 266 15.59 6.08 42.66
C PRO A 266 15.22 4.60 42.80
N PRO A 267 15.13 4.07 44.04
CA PRO A 267 14.79 2.68 44.26
C PRO A 267 13.45 2.38 43.60
N CYS A 268 13.39 1.24 42.90
CA CYS A 268 12.21 0.84 42.17
C CYS A 268 11.00 0.72 43.11
N PRO A 269 9.86 1.37 42.81
CA PRO A 269 8.68 1.30 43.68
C PRO A 269 8.24 -0.16 43.92
N SER A 270 8.00 -0.51 45.19
CA SER A 270 7.54 -1.85 45.57
C SER A 270 6.27 -2.25 44.82
N GLY A 271 6.25 -3.46 44.26
CA GLY A 271 5.12 -4.00 43.49
C GLY A 271 5.09 -3.60 42.01
N LYS A 272 5.91 -2.64 41.58
CA LYS A 272 6.00 -2.22 40.17
C LYS A 272 6.51 -3.37 39.28
N THR A 273 7.42 -4.20 39.80
CA THR A 273 8.06 -5.32 39.08
C THR A 273 7.22 -6.60 39.01
N SER A 274 6.00 -6.62 39.56
CA SER A 274 5.13 -7.81 39.61
C SER A 274 4.89 -8.48 38.24
N ILE A 275 4.89 -7.69 37.16
CA ILE A 275 4.77 -8.20 35.80
C ILE A 275 5.99 -9.04 35.37
N CYS A 276 7.18 -8.69 35.87
CA CYS A 276 8.44 -9.37 35.55
C CYS A 276 8.57 -10.71 36.27
N ASP A 277 7.99 -10.84 37.46
CA ASP A 277 8.01 -12.08 38.24
C ASP A 277 7.35 -13.25 37.50
N ILE A 278 6.48 -12.97 36.52
CA ILE A 278 5.88 -13.98 35.64
C ILE A 278 6.97 -14.76 34.88
N ILE A 279 8.09 -14.13 34.49
CA ILE A 279 9.21 -14.80 33.78
C ILE A 279 9.78 -15.96 34.61
N LEU A 280 9.83 -15.81 35.93
CA LEU A 280 10.34 -16.83 36.86
C LEU A 280 9.24 -17.73 37.43
N SER A 281 7.98 -17.47 37.09
CA SER A 281 6.84 -18.20 37.62
C SER A 281 6.67 -19.58 36.97
N PRO A 282 5.83 -20.47 37.55
CA PRO A 282 5.52 -21.77 36.97
C PRO A 282 4.95 -21.72 35.54
N VAL A 283 4.41 -20.58 35.10
CA VAL A 283 3.94 -20.36 33.72
C VAL A 283 5.03 -20.70 32.71
N PHE A 284 6.27 -20.34 33.02
CA PHE A 284 7.44 -20.58 32.17
C PHE A 284 8.30 -21.77 32.59
N LYS A 285 7.80 -22.65 33.46
CA LYS A 285 8.60 -23.77 34.01
C LYS A 285 9.25 -24.65 32.93
N GLN A 286 8.49 -25.03 31.90
CA GLN A 286 9.01 -25.83 30.78
C GLN A 286 10.07 -25.07 29.97
N CYS A 287 10.03 -23.74 30.01
CA CYS A 287 10.97 -22.88 29.32
C CYS A 287 12.32 -22.79 30.04
N HIS A 288 12.31 -22.79 31.38
CA HIS A 288 13.51 -22.63 32.20
C HIS A 288 14.55 -23.72 31.92
N ASP A 289 14.10 -24.92 31.52
CA ASP A 289 14.96 -26.04 31.15
C ASP A 289 15.63 -25.86 29.78
N ALA A 290 15.07 -25.02 28.90
CA ALA A 290 15.54 -24.80 27.53
C ALA A 290 16.25 -23.46 27.34
N ILE A 291 15.78 -22.40 28.00
CA ILE A 291 16.22 -21.02 27.82
C ILE A 291 16.43 -20.36 29.19
N PRO A 292 17.66 -19.88 29.51
CA PRO A 292 17.93 -19.17 30.75
C PRO A 292 17.10 -17.88 30.90
N PRO A 293 16.33 -17.69 31.99
CA PRO A 293 15.42 -16.55 32.14
C PRO A 293 16.08 -15.24 32.60
N GLN A 294 17.30 -15.30 33.14
CA GLN A 294 17.88 -14.20 33.94
C GLN A 294 18.01 -12.87 33.19
N ALA A 295 18.48 -12.90 31.94
CA ALA A 295 18.65 -11.69 31.14
C ALA A 295 17.31 -10.99 30.86
N PHE A 296 16.26 -11.76 30.59
CA PHE A 296 14.90 -11.24 30.35
C PHE A 296 14.28 -10.67 31.63
N PHE A 297 14.49 -11.34 32.76
CA PHE A 297 13.99 -10.89 34.06
C PHE A 297 14.62 -9.57 34.51
N GLU A 298 15.94 -9.45 34.45
CA GLU A 298 16.62 -8.22 34.87
C GLU A 298 16.34 -7.05 33.91
N ALA A 299 16.29 -7.30 32.59
CA ALA A 299 15.86 -6.30 31.62
C ALA A 299 14.42 -5.81 31.89
N CYS A 300 13.49 -6.73 32.15
CA CYS A 300 12.12 -6.38 32.51
C CYS A 300 12.08 -5.46 33.75
N LYS A 301 12.78 -5.84 34.82
CA LYS A 301 12.84 -5.03 36.04
C LYS A 301 13.38 -3.65 35.73
N PHE A 302 14.50 -3.57 35.00
CA PHE A 302 15.09 -2.29 34.61
C PHE A 302 14.08 -1.39 33.88
N ASP A 303 13.43 -1.89 32.83
CA ASP A 303 12.49 -1.12 32.01
C ASP A 303 11.28 -0.65 32.84
N VAL A 304 10.69 -1.56 33.60
CA VAL A 304 9.51 -1.26 34.43
C VAL A 304 9.85 -0.25 35.53
N CYS A 305 11.06 -0.28 36.08
CA CYS A 305 11.46 0.68 37.10
C CYS A 305 11.64 2.09 36.54
N HIS A 306 12.16 2.23 35.31
CA HIS A 306 12.54 3.52 34.72
C HIS A 306 11.49 4.13 33.77
N MET A 307 10.47 3.36 33.37
CA MET A 307 9.36 3.85 32.55
C MET A 307 8.07 4.06 33.37
N PRO A 308 7.22 5.03 33.00
CA PRO A 308 5.95 5.26 33.68
C PRO A 308 4.94 4.12 33.43
N ASN A 309 4.97 3.52 32.24
CA ASN A 309 4.04 2.46 31.85
C ASN A 309 4.58 1.05 32.17
N ILE A 310 3.94 0.34 33.10
CA ILE A 310 4.32 -1.02 33.52
C ILE A 310 4.20 -2.03 32.38
N SER A 311 3.32 -1.79 31.39
CA SER A 311 3.18 -2.66 30.21
C SER A 311 4.44 -2.71 29.35
N ILE A 312 5.45 -1.86 29.59
CA ILE A 312 6.76 -2.02 28.95
C ILE A 312 7.38 -3.39 29.27
N GLY A 313 7.12 -3.95 30.45
CA GLY A 313 7.59 -5.29 30.83
C GLY A 313 7.04 -6.41 29.96
N CYS A 314 5.95 -6.17 29.23
CA CYS A 314 5.41 -7.12 28.25
C CYS A 314 6.41 -7.41 27.12
N SER A 315 7.33 -6.49 26.80
CA SER A 315 8.35 -6.71 25.76
C SER A 315 9.32 -7.84 26.16
N SER A 316 9.75 -7.87 27.42
CA SER A 316 10.64 -8.91 27.97
C SER A 316 9.93 -10.24 28.13
N LEU A 317 8.66 -10.23 28.54
CA LEU A 317 7.82 -11.45 28.56
C LEU A 317 7.62 -12.02 27.15
N GLU A 318 7.29 -11.17 26.19
CA GLU A 318 7.13 -11.54 24.78
C GLU A 318 8.45 -12.09 24.22
N ALA A 319 9.58 -11.46 24.53
CA ALA A 319 10.89 -11.91 24.09
C ALA A 319 11.24 -13.31 24.63
N TYR A 320 10.95 -13.54 25.92
CA TYR A 320 11.19 -14.85 26.52
C TYR A 320 10.26 -15.92 25.94
N ALA A 321 8.98 -15.61 25.76
CA ALA A 321 8.00 -16.53 25.16
C ALA A 321 8.34 -16.91 23.71
N VAL A 322 8.80 -15.95 22.89
CA VAL A 322 9.24 -16.22 21.51
C VAL A 322 10.46 -17.13 21.50
N ARG A 323 11.42 -16.92 22.41
CA ARG A 323 12.57 -17.83 22.53
C ARG A 323 12.17 -19.23 22.98
N CYS A 324 11.20 -19.31 23.88
CA CYS A 324 10.59 -20.57 24.26
C CYS A 324 10.00 -21.32 23.07
N ALA A 325 9.17 -20.62 22.29
CA ALA A 325 8.51 -21.18 21.12
C ALA A 325 9.53 -21.64 20.06
N ALA A 326 10.63 -20.89 19.87
CA ALA A 326 11.73 -21.29 19.00
C ALA A 326 12.44 -22.58 19.46
N ALA A 327 12.42 -22.89 20.77
CA ALA A 327 12.88 -24.16 21.33
C ALA A 327 11.81 -25.27 21.34
N GLY A 328 10.65 -25.03 20.73
CA GLY A 328 9.54 -25.98 20.65
C GLY A 328 8.58 -25.95 21.84
N VAL A 329 8.75 -25.01 22.77
CA VAL A 329 7.90 -24.88 23.97
C VAL A 329 7.04 -23.62 23.84
N CYS A 330 5.81 -23.80 23.38
CA CYS A 330 4.88 -22.68 23.21
C CYS A 330 4.01 -22.49 24.46
N ILE A 331 3.92 -21.26 24.97
CA ILE A 331 3.33 -20.93 26.28
C ILE A 331 2.30 -19.82 26.13
N ASP A 332 1.09 -20.04 26.64
CA ASP A 332 0.04 -19.02 26.76
C ASP A 332 0.26 -18.11 27.97
N TRP A 333 1.27 -17.24 27.85
CA TRP A 333 1.72 -16.38 28.93
C TRP A 333 0.85 -15.13 29.13
N ARG A 334 0.15 -14.65 28.09
CA ARG A 334 -0.62 -13.39 28.15
C ARG A 334 -1.78 -13.47 29.14
N ASN A 335 -2.42 -14.63 29.25
CA ASN A 335 -3.46 -14.89 30.25
C ASN A 335 -2.99 -14.68 31.69
N SER A 336 -1.69 -14.84 31.97
CA SER A 336 -1.11 -14.63 33.30
C SER A 336 -0.84 -13.15 33.64
N THR A 337 -1.14 -12.23 32.71
CA THR A 337 -0.82 -10.79 32.87
C THR A 337 -2.00 -9.94 33.34
N ASN A 338 -3.18 -10.55 33.58
CA ASN A 338 -4.41 -9.86 33.98
C ASN A 338 -4.77 -8.68 33.05
N GLY A 339 -4.71 -8.92 31.73
CA GLY A 339 -5.07 -7.93 30.71
C GLY A 339 -3.98 -6.90 30.37
N LYS A 340 -2.86 -6.84 31.10
CA LYS A 340 -1.82 -5.81 30.91
C LYS A 340 -1.03 -5.94 29.60
N CYS A 341 -0.95 -7.15 29.07
CA CYS A 341 -0.23 -7.48 27.85
C CYS A 341 -1.15 -8.04 26.75
N GLU A 342 -2.42 -7.61 26.69
CA GLU A 342 -3.35 -8.08 25.65
C GLU A 342 -2.85 -7.78 24.24
N LEU A 343 -3.12 -8.71 23.33
CA LEU A 343 -2.78 -8.59 21.92
C LEU A 343 -4.07 -8.41 21.11
N THR A 344 -4.21 -7.24 20.48
CA THR A 344 -5.37 -6.92 19.65
C THR A 344 -5.22 -7.49 18.25
N CYS A 345 -6.14 -8.36 17.85
CA CYS A 345 -6.21 -8.91 16.50
C CYS A 345 -7.19 -8.14 15.59
N PRO A 346 -7.04 -8.25 14.25
CA PRO A 346 -8.07 -7.81 13.33
C PRO A 346 -9.45 -8.41 13.66
N LYS A 347 -10.54 -7.68 13.37
CA LYS A 347 -11.90 -8.02 13.83
C LYS A 347 -12.38 -9.45 13.55
N THR A 348 -11.86 -10.12 12.52
CA THR A 348 -12.28 -11.47 12.14
C THR A 348 -11.35 -12.58 12.65
N LYS A 349 -10.24 -12.20 13.31
CA LYS A 349 -9.21 -13.10 13.81
C LYS A 349 -9.21 -13.09 15.34
N VAL A 350 -8.72 -14.18 15.92
CA VAL A 350 -8.56 -14.36 17.36
C VAL A 350 -7.09 -14.54 17.71
N TYR A 351 -6.72 -14.11 18.90
CA TYR A 351 -5.41 -14.38 19.47
C TYR A 351 -5.26 -15.88 19.75
N MET A 352 -4.13 -16.47 19.37
CA MET A 352 -3.70 -17.76 19.88
C MET A 352 -2.22 -17.70 20.26
N ALA A 353 -1.89 -18.25 21.42
CA ALA A 353 -0.50 -18.37 21.86
C ALA A 353 0.31 -19.30 20.94
N CYS A 354 -0.34 -20.33 20.39
CA CYS A 354 0.28 -21.39 19.60
C CYS A 354 -0.56 -21.70 18.36
N GLY A 355 -0.19 -21.14 17.21
CA GLY A 355 -0.83 -21.43 15.93
C GLY A 355 0.19 -21.76 14.84
N SER A 356 -0.23 -22.56 13.86
CA SER A 356 0.60 -22.84 12.67
C SER A 356 0.91 -21.55 11.91
N THR A 357 2.19 -21.35 11.56
CA THR A 357 2.63 -20.19 10.75
C THR A 357 2.11 -20.25 9.31
N ILE A 358 1.72 -21.43 8.81
CA ILE A 358 1.10 -21.61 7.50
C ILE A 358 -0.36 -22.03 7.71
N GLN A 359 -1.27 -21.08 7.46
CA GLN A 359 -2.71 -21.32 7.53
C GLN A 359 -3.28 -21.65 6.15
N PRO A 360 -4.28 -22.54 6.07
CA PRO A 360 -5.04 -22.73 4.83
C PRO A 360 -5.80 -21.47 4.45
N THR A 361 -6.01 -21.30 3.15
CA THR A 361 -6.83 -20.22 2.58
C THR A 361 -7.92 -20.75 1.67
N CYS A 362 -8.80 -19.87 1.18
CA CYS A 362 -9.75 -20.22 0.13
C CYS A 362 -9.12 -20.48 -1.24
N ASN A 363 -7.82 -20.22 -1.41
CA ASN A 363 -7.11 -20.48 -2.66
C ASN A 363 -6.50 -21.89 -2.64
N SER A 364 -7.06 -22.81 -3.43
CA SER A 364 -6.58 -24.19 -3.53
C SER A 364 -5.13 -24.29 -3.97
N ARG A 365 -4.70 -23.50 -4.98
CA ARG A 365 -3.30 -23.49 -5.44
C ARG A 365 -2.32 -23.04 -4.37
N TYR A 366 -2.74 -22.10 -3.51
CA TYR A 366 -1.95 -21.73 -2.34
C TYR A 366 -1.84 -22.90 -1.36
N ASN A 367 -2.95 -23.59 -1.08
CA ASN A 367 -2.97 -24.74 -0.17
C ASN A 367 -2.08 -25.88 -0.69
N ASP A 368 -2.15 -26.19 -1.98
CA ASP A 368 -1.28 -27.17 -2.64
C ASP A 368 0.19 -26.81 -2.47
N LYS A 369 0.55 -25.54 -2.74
CA LYS A 369 1.95 -25.09 -2.66
C LYS A 369 2.51 -25.10 -1.25
N TYR A 370 1.74 -24.67 -0.24
CA TYR A 370 2.29 -24.40 1.09
C TYR A 370 1.76 -25.33 2.19
N VAL A 371 0.46 -25.63 2.19
CA VAL A 371 -0.18 -26.42 3.26
C VAL A 371 0.07 -27.91 3.02
N HIS A 372 -0.20 -28.40 1.82
CA HIS A 372 0.00 -29.81 1.46
C HIS A 372 1.49 -30.19 1.41
N SER A 373 2.35 -29.27 0.94
CA SER A 373 3.81 -29.43 1.08
C SER A 373 4.23 -29.72 2.52
N CYS A 374 3.54 -29.14 3.51
CA CYS A 374 3.82 -29.40 4.91
C CYS A 374 3.26 -30.70 5.47
N GLN A 375 2.24 -31.27 4.85
CA GLN A 375 1.73 -32.58 5.21
C GLN A 375 2.63 -33.71 4.68
N GLY A 376 3.35 -33.48 3.57
CA GLY A 376 4.30 -34.43 2.98
C GLY A 376 5.75 -34.28 3.45
N ALA A 377 6.14 -33.11 3.99
CA ALA A 377 7.52 -32.78 4.36
C ALA A 377 7.90 -33.09 5.82
N GLN A 378 7.25 -34.07 6.46
CA GLN A 378 7.49 -34.49 7.86
C GLN A 378 8.93 -34.96 8.19
N MET A 379 9.90 -34.79 7.29
CA MET A 379 11.30 -35.21 7.50
C MET A 379 12.38 -34.21 7.06
N THR A 380 12.07 -33.02 6.52
CA THR A 380 13.12 -32.04 6.15
C THR A 380 12.94 -30.73 6.93
N ARG A 381 13.91 -30.41 7.80
CA ARG A 381 13.97 -29.18 8.62
C ARG A 381 14.05 -27.87 7.80
N ASP A 382 14.07 -27.97 6.48
CA ASP A 382 14.25 -26.85 5.55
C ASP A 382 12.94 -26.09 5.27
N PHE A 383 11.77 -26.69 5.49
CA PHE A 383 10.47 -26.04 5.33
C PHE A 383 9.86 -25.62 6.68
N VAL A 384 9.16 -24.48 6.71
CA VAL A 384 8.51 -23.91 7.90
C VAL A 384 7.18 -24.64 8.18
N CYS A 385 7.21 -25.95 8.39
CA CYS A 385 5.99 -26.75 8.58
C CYS A 385 5.61 -26.98 10.04
N ASP A 386 6.62 -27.05 10.92
CA ASP A 386 6.43 -27.45 12.33
C ASP A 386 6.57 -26.29 13.31
N SER A 387 6.56 -25.03 12.85
CA SER A 387 6.66 -23.87 13.74
C SER A 387 5.27 -23.44 14.22
N PHE A 388 4.99 -23.66 15.51
CA PHE A 388 3.85 -23.09 16.21
C PHE A 388 4.29 -21.80 16.89
N MET A 389 3.67 -20.70 16.51
CA MET A 389 4.04 -19.37 16.98
C MET A 389 2.81 -18.61 17.45
N GLU A 390 3.04 -17.61 18.29
CA GLU A 390 1.99 -16.69 18.75
C GLU A 390 1.53 -15.77 17.61
N GLY A 391 0.22 -15.50 17.56
CA GLY A 391 -0.32 -14.49 16.66
C GLY A 391 -1.82 -14.45 16.53
N CYS A 392 -2.29 -13.90 15.41
CA CYS A 392 -3.69 -13.69 15.09
C CYS A 392 -4.12 -14.65 13.99
N PHE A 393 -5.09 -15.50 14.32
CA PHE A 393 -5.48 -16.63 13.49
C PHE A 393 -7.00 -16.66 13.29
N CYS A 394 -7.45 -17.38 12.27
CA CYS A 394 -8.89 -17.58 12.09
C CYS A 394 -9.47 -18.47 13.21
N PRO A 395 -10.61 -18.09 13.79
CA PRO A 395 -11.27 -18.90 14.81
C PRO A 395 -11.76 -20.24 14.22
N GLU A 396 -12.02 -21.20 15.11
CA GLU A 396 -12.50 -22.53 14.74
C GLU A 396 -13.76 -22.45 13.85
N GLY A 397 -13.80 -23.29 12.82
CA GLY A 397 -14.89 -23.29 11.83
C GLY A 397 -14.79 -22.20 10.76
N THR A 398 -13.69 -21.44 10.70
CA THR A 398 -13.43 -20.45 9.64
C THR A 398 -12.04 -20.64 9.01
N VAL A 399 -11.86 -20.12 7.80
CA VAL A 399 -10.62 -20.19 7.02
C VAL A 399 -10.22 -18.78 6.54
N LEU A 400 -8.91 -18.54 6.39
CA LEU A 400 -8.42 -17.27 5.88
C LEU A 400 -8.84 -17.09 4.42
N PHE A 401 -9.44 -15.96 4.07
CA PHE A 401 -9.89 -15.75 2.70
C PHE A 401 -8.72 -15.74 1.70
N ASN A 402 -7.70 -14.92 1.97
CA ASN A 402 -6.43 -14.90 1.24
C ASN A 402 -5.31 -14.27 2.10
N THR A 403 -4.06 -14.36 1.64
CA THR A 403 -2.86 -13.93 2.39
C THR A 403 -2.69 -12.43 2.58
N PHE A 404 -3.29 -11.59 1.73
CA PHE A 404 -3.21 -10.13 1.87
C PHE A 404 -4.39 -9.55 2.68
N SER A 405 -5.43 -10.36 2.92
CA SER A 405 -6.61 -10.00 3.70
C SER A 405 -6.48 -10.46 5.16
N ASP A 406 -7.01 -9.67 6.07
CA ASP A 406 -7.22 -10.07 7.47
C ASP A 406 -8.67 -10.56 7.70
N THR A 407 -9.23 -11.27 6.71
CA THR A 407 -10.64 -11.71 6.73
C THR A 407 -10.75 -13.22 6.79
N CYS A 408 -11.36 -13.72 7.86
CA CYS A 408 -11.75 -15.11 8.01
C CYS A 408 -13.19 -15.30 7.53
N VAL A 409 -13.42 -16.36 6.75
CA VAL A 409 -14.73 -16.71 6.20
C VAL A 409 -15.09 -18.13 6.59
N ARG A 410 -16.38 -18.41 6.78
CA ARG A 410 -16.87 -19.76 7.06
C ARG A 410 -16.85 -20.61 5.79
N ASP A 411 -17.35 -20.04 4.70
CA ASP A 411 -17.44 -20.68 3.39
C ASP A 411 -16.63 -19.88 2.37
N CYS A 412 -15.87 -20.58 1.53
CA CYS A 412 -15.11 -19.98 0.45
C CYS A 412 -16.03 -19.67 -0.74
N GLY A 413 -16.67 -18.50 -0.66
CA GLY A 413 -17.46 -17.93 -1.74
C GLY A 413 -16.61 -17.32 -2.86
N CYS A 414 -17.04 -16.17 -3.36
CA CYS A 414 -16.40 -15.51 -4.50
C CYS A 414 -15.54 -14.32 -4.06
N THR A 415 -14.66 -13.85 -4.96
CA THR A 415 -13.94 -12.59 -4.80
C THR A 415 -14.68 -11.47 -5.51
N GLY A 416 -15.08 -10.44 -4.75
CA GLY A 416 -15.69 -9.24 -5.29
C GLY A 416 -14.70 -8.34 -6.06
N PRO A 417 -15.20 -7.31 -6.76
CA PRO A 417 -14.36 -6.39 -7.54
C PRO A 417 -13.43 -5.54 -6.67
N ASP A 418 -13.73 -5.37 -5.39
CA ASP A 418 -12.88 -4.71 -4.40
C ASP A 418 -11.85 -5.67 -3.76
N GLY A 419 -11.78 -6.91 -4.23
CA GLY A 419 -10.89 -7.95 -3.70
C GLY A 419 -11.34 -8.56 -2.37
N LYS A 420 -12.56 -8.26 -1.90
CA LYS A 420 -13.12 -8.78 -0.64
C LYS A 420 -13.98 -10.03 -0.89
N PRO A 421 -14.18 -10.89 0.13
CA PRO A 421 -15.05 -12.05 -0.01
C PRO A 421 -16.51 -11.66 -0.22
N LYS A 422 -17.19 -12.44 -1.05
CA LYS A 422 -18.63 -12.39 -1.32
C LYS A 422 -19.25 -13.72 -0.95
N GLN A 423 -20.36 -13.69 -0.21
CA GLN A 423 -21.08 -14.90 0.19
C GLN A 423 -21.86 -15.47 -1.00
N PHE A 424 -22.14 -16.77 -0.98
CA PHE A 424 -23.01 -17.38 -1.98
C PHE A 424 -24.41 -16.73 -1.94
N GLY A 425 -24.94 -16.42 -3.13
CA GLY A 425 -26.19 -15.68 -3.32
C GLY A 425 -26.04 -14.15 -3.25
N GLU A 426 -24.89 -13.61 -2.84
CA GLU A 426 -24.68 -12.16 -2.77
C GLU A 426 -24.63 -11.54 -4.17
N THR A 427 -25.34 -10.42 -4.37
CA THR A 427 -25.41 -9.70 -5.65
C THR A 427 -24.81 -8.30 -5.55
N TRP A 428 -24.10 -7.86 -6.60
CA TRP A 428 -23.56 -6.49 -6.70
C TRP A 428 -23.58 -6.00 -8.16
N TYR A 429 -23.37 -4.70 -8.34
CA TYR A 429 -23.21 -4.10 -9.67
C TYR A 429 -21.74 -3.79 -9.95
N SER A 430 -21.27 -4.14 -11.14
CA SER A 430 -19.92 -3.81 -11.61
C SER A 430 -19.93 -3.65 -13.12
N ASN A 431 -19.37 -2.54 -13.62
CA ASN A 431 -19.26 -2.27 -15.06
C ASN A 431 -20.57 -2.49 -15.85
N CYS A 432 -21.69 -1.99 -15.33
CA CYS A 432 -23.02 -2.15 -15.93
C CYS A 432 -23.51 -3.60 -16.07
N GLN A 433 -23.01 -4.47 -15.19
CA GLN A 433 -23.49 -5.83 -15.02
C GLN A 433 -23.97 -6.03 -13.59
N LYS A 434 -25.07 -6.77 -13.42
CA LYS A 434 -25.50 -7.34 -12.15
C LYS A 434 -24.81 -8.68 -11.98
N CYS A 435 -23.88 -8.74 -11.04
CA CYS A 435 -23.11 -9.94 -10.71
C CYS A 435 -23.68 -10.61 -9.47
N THR A 436 -23.61 -11.94 -9.43
CA THR A 436 -24.02 -12.78 -8.30
C THR A 436 -22.91 -13.78 -8.03
N CYS A 437 -22.57 -13.98 -6.75
CA CYS A 437 -21.73 -15.12 -6.36
C CYS A 437 -22.61 -16.37 -6.34
N ASN A 438 -22.60 -17.12 -7.45
CA ASN A 438 -23.51 -18.23 -7.64
C ASN A 438 -23.01 -19.46 -6.86
N ALA A 439 -23.91 -20.03 -6.04
CA ALA A 439 -23.61 -21.19 -5.19
C ALA A 439 -23.39 -22.48 -5.99
N ASP A 440 -24.13 -22.67 -7.07
CA ASP A 440 -24.14 -23.91 -7.85
C ASP A 440 -22.86 -24.07 -8.68
N ILE A 441 -22.36 -22.97 -9.24
CA ILE A 441 -21.13 -22.94 -10.05
C ILE A 441 -19.90 -22.43 -9.27
N MET A 442 -20.07 -22.11 -7.99
CA MET A 442 -19.04 -21.61 -7.07
C MET A 442 -18.20 -20.45 -7.64
N SER A 443 -18.82 -19.57 -8.42
CA SER A 443 -18.13 -18.49 -9.14
C SER A 443 -19.03 -17.29 -9.42
N VAL A 444 -18.43 -16.20 -9.87
CA VAL A 444 -19.15 -14.96 -10.19
C VAL A 444 -19.84 -15.12 -11.54
N GLN A 445 -21.16 -14.97 -11.56
CA GLN A 445 -21.97 -14.86 -12.77
C GLN A 445 -22.49 -13.44 -12.90
N CYS A 446 -22.20 -12.79 -14.03
CA CYS A 446 -22.63 -11.42 -14.31
C CYS A 446 -23.57 -11.39 -15.51
N GLU A 447 -24.67 -10.67 -15.36
CA GLU A 447 -25.62 -10.41 -16.44
C GLU A 447 -25.68 -8.90 -16.72
N PRO A 448 -25.77 -8.47 -17.99
CA PRO A 448 -25.98 -7.06 -18.31
C PRO A 448 -27.21 -6.50 -17.59
N VAL A 449 -27.11 -5.26 -17.09
CA VAL A 449 -28.26 -4.59 -16.50
C VAL A 449 -29.38 -4.50 -17.54
N LYS A 450 -30.56 -5.03 -17.20
CA LYS A 450 -31.73 -4.97 -18.06
C LYS A 450 -32.32 -3.57 -17.99
N CYS A 451 -32.26 -2.85 -19.10
CA CYS A 451 -32.90 -1.54 -19.21
C CYS A 451 -34.41 -1.70 -19.39
N PRO A 452 -35.22 -0.82 -18.78
CA PRO A 452 -36.64 -0.79 -19.04
C PRO A 452 -36.90 -0.52 -20.54
N PRO A 453 -38.02 -1.02 -21.10
CA PRO A 453 -38.45 -0.65 -22.44
C PRO A 453 -38.50 0.87 -22.54
N GLN A 454 -37.84 1.43 -23.54
CA GLN A 454 -37.79 2.86 -23.70
C GLN A 454 -39.03 3.35 -24.42
N GLU A 455 -39.65 4.40 -23.87
CA GLU A 455 -40.68 5.12 -24.60
C GLU A 455 -40.06 5.83 -25.80
N ILE A 456 -40.77 5.84 -26.92
CA ILE A 456 -40.36 6.56 -28.12
C ILE A 456 -40.51 8.06 -27.83
N VAL A 457 -39.42 8.72 -27.46
CA VAL A 457 -39.38 10.16 -27.24
C VAL A 457 -39.24 10.87 -28.59
N THR A 458 -40.21 11.72 -28.93
CA THR A 458 -40.15 12.64 -30.06
C THR A 458 -40.24 14.07 -29.56
N CYS A 459 -39.26 14.89 -29.92
CA CYS A 459 -39.25 16.30 -29.53
C CYS A 459 -40.28 17.07 -30.35
N LYS A 460 -41.37 17.49 -29.69
CA LYS A 460 -42.50 18.17 -30.34
C LYS A 460 -42.34 19.69 -30.39
N LYS A 461 -41.45 20.24 -29.56
CA LYS A 461 -41.20 21.68 -29.53
C LYS A 461 -40.15 22.02 -30.59
N TYR A 462 -40.42 23.06 -31.37
CA TYR A 462 -39.44 23.63 -32.29
C TYR A 462 -38.20 24.11 -31.52
N GLY A 463 -37.03 23.91 -32.11
CA GLY A 463 -35.77 24.22 -31.43
C GLY A 463 -35.32 23.15 -30.43
N GLU A 464 -35.95 21.97 -30.32
CA GLU A 464 -35.41 20.85 -29.54
C GLU A 464 -34.78 19.78 -30.43
N VAL A 465 -33.77 19.09 -29.90
CA VAL A 465 -33.14 17.93 -30.55
C VAL A 465 -33.08 16.75 -29.58
N LEU A 466 -33.24 15.55 -30.13
CA LEU A 466 -33.10 14.31 -29.37
C LEU A 466 -31.62 14.04 -29.14
N VAL A 467 -31.22 13.92 -27.88
CA VAL A 467 -29.88 13.48 -27.47
C VAL A 467 -29.98 12.21 -26.66
N ASN A 468 -28.95 11.39 -26.75
CA ASN A 468 -28.82 10.17 -25.98
C ASN A 468 -27.91 10.42 -24.77
N GLU A 469 -28.38 10.09 -23.57
CA GLU A 469 -27.68 10.27 -22.30
C GLU A 469 -27.64 8.93 -21.56
N THR A 470 -26.47 8.56 -21.02
CA THR A 470 -26.37 7.33 -20.22
C THR A 470 -26.72 7.61 -18.76
N VAL A 471 -27.82 7.04 -18.28
CA VAL A 471 -28.27 7.13 -16.87
C VAL A 471 -28.43 5.71 -16.33
N ASP A 472 -27.82 5.41 -15.18
CA ASP A 472 -27.89 4.09 -14.53
C ASP A 472 -27.62 2.91 -15.48
N CYS A 473 -26.57 3.04 -16.30
CA CYS A 473 -26.17 2.07 -17.32
C CYS A 473 -27.12 1.89 -18.51
N CYS A 474 -28.16 2.73 -18.62
CA CYS A 474 -29.14 2.71 -19.69
C CYS A 474 -29.09 3.98 -20.53
N GLN A 475 -29.24 3.82 -21.85
CA GLN A 475 -29.14 4.91 -22.83
C GLN A 475 -30.47 5.66 -22.98
N ILE A 476 -30.75 6.69 -22.20
CA ILE A 476 -32.03 7.40 -22.21
C ILE A 476 -32.03 8.51 -23.27
N ASN A 477 -33.08 8.56 -24.09
CA ASN A 477 -33.30 9.66 -25.02
C ASN A 477 -34.00 10.83 -24.34
N LYS A 478 -33.46 12.05 -24.49
CA LYS A 478 -34.02 13.29 -23.93
C LYS A 478 -34.02 14.41 -24.96
N CYS A 479 -35.04 15.26 -24.91
CA CYS A 479 -35.08 16.48 -25.71
C CYS A 479 -34.30 17.60 -25.01
N VAL A 480 -33.34 18.18 -25.72
CA VAL A 480 -32.59 19.35 -25.26
C VAL A 480 -32.75 20.52 -26.23
N PRO A 481 -32.75 21.78 -25.73
CA PRO A 481 -32.82 22.96 -26.57
C PRO A 481 -31.59 23.08 -27.48
N LYS A 482 -31.83 23.30 -28.78
CA LYS A 482 -30.84 23.64 -29.80
C LYS A 482 -30.37 25.09 -29.61
N PRO A 483 -29.14 25.42 -30.05
CA PRO A 483 -28.63 26.79 -30.04
C PRO A 483 -29.19 27.62 -31.21
N VAL A 484 -30.52 27.79 -31.27
CA VAL A 484 -31.24 28.49 -32.35
C VAL A 484 -32.31 29.41 -31.77
N CYS A 485 -32.77 30.37 -32.57
CA CYS A 485 -34.01 31.10 -32.32
C CYS A 485 -35.16 30.39 -33.03
N VAL A 486 -36.36 30.49 -32.47
CA VAL A 486 -37.58 30.00 -33.15
C VAL A 486 -38.51 31.18 -33.36
N TYR A 487 -38.79 31.49 -34.62
CA TYR A 487 -39.73 32.54 -35.00
C TYR A 487 -40.69 32.02 -36.07
N ASN A 488 -41.99 32.16 -35.83
CA ASN A 488 -43.06 31.65 -36.70
C ASN A 488 -42.85 30.18 -37.14
N ASN A 489 -42.56 29.30 -36.17
CA ASN A 489 -42.27 27.86 -36.37
C ASN A 489 -41.06 27.55 -37.27
N THR A 490 -40.18 28.52 -37.53
CA THR A 490 -38.94 28.34 -38.30
C THR A 490 -37.74 28.53 -37.37
N GLU A 491 -36.73 27.66 -37.50
CA GLU A 491 -35.48 27.72 -36.74
C GLU A 491 -34.48 28.63 -37.47
N TYR A 492 -33.87 29.57 -36.74
CA TYR A 492 -32.84 30.49 -37.23
C TYR A 492 -31.55 30.30 -36.43
N MET A 493 -30.44 30.16 -37.13
CA MET A 493 -29.12 30.05 -36.52
C MET A 493 -28.70 31.39 -35.92
N LEU A 494 -27.78 31.35 -34.95
CA LEU A 494 -27.24 32.55 -34.34
C LEU A 494 -26.69 33.53 -35.39
N GLY A 495 -27.16 34.79 -35.36
CA GLY A 495 -26.80 35.83 -36.32
C GLY A 495 -27.60 35.84 -37.64
N GLU A 496 -28.48 34.86 -37.86
CA GLU A 496 -29.32 34.79 -39.06
C GLU A 496 -30.44 35.84 -39.01
N ASN A 497 -30.80 36.39 -40.18
CA ASN A 497 -31.87 37.37 -40.32
C ASN A 497 -33.24 36.69 -40.18
N VAL A 498 -34.08 37.23 -39.31
CA VAL A 498 -35.43 36.74 -39.05
C VAL A 498 -36.42 37.65 -39.79
N PRO A 499 -37.46 37.11 -40.46
CA PRO A 499 -38.50 37.92 -41.10
C PRO A 499 -39.08 38.92 -40.11
N SER A 500 -39.02 40.19 -40.46
CA SER A 500 -39.46 41.32 -39.65
C SER A 500 -40.29 42.28 -40.47
N GLY A 501 -41.10 43.11 -39.81
CA GLY A 501 -41.90 44.15 -40.44
C GLY A 501 -41.06 45.16 -41.25
N THR A 502 -41.74 46.00 -42.04
CA THR A 502 -41.07 46.92 -42.97
C THR A 502 -40.06 47.86 -42.29
N CYS A 503 -40.28 48.27 -41.03
CA CYS A 503 -39.46 49.22 -40.26
C CYS A 503 -38.63 48.62 -39.12
N GLU A 504 -38.38 47.32 -39.14
CA GLU A 504 -37.59 46.64 -38.12
C GLU A 504 -36.63 45.65 -38.78
N GLU A 505 -35.43 45.52 -38.24
CA GLU A 505 -34.47 44.48 -38.64
C GLU A 505 -34.27 43.55 -37.44
N CYS A 506 -34.67 42.29 -37.60
CA CYS A 506 -34.56 41.28 -36.55
C CYS A 506 -33.51 40.23 -36.89
N LYS A 507 -32.70 39.84 -35.90
CA LYS A 507 -31.70 38.77 -36.01
C LYS A 507 -31.77 37.83 -34.83
N CYS A 508 -31.33 36.60 -35.01
CA CYS A 508 -31.18 35.68 -33.89
C CYS A 508 -30.00 36.11 -32.99
N GLY A 509 -30.31 36.51 -31.76
CA GLY A 509 -29.37 37.06 -30.79
C GLY A 509 -28.68 36.02 -29.90
N PRO A 510 -27.61 36.38 -29.18
CA PRO A 510 -26.89 35.46 -28.29
C PRO A 510 -27.57 35.25 -26.93
N ASN A 511 -28.58 36.07 -26.61
CA ASN A 511 -29.31 36.00 -25.35
C ASN A 511 -30.23 34.79 -25.33
N LYS A 512 -30.30 34.10 -24.18
CA LYS A 512 -31.16 32.91 -24.02
C LYS A 512 -32.43 33.26 -23.27
N ASP A 513 -33.56 32.75 -23.76
CA ASP A 513 -34.84 32.86 -23.09
C ASP A 513 -34.81 32.07 -21.76
N PRO A 514 -35.23 32.66 -20.63
CA PRO A 514 -35.16 32.01 -19.32
C PRO A 514 -35.98 30.72 -19.21
N VAL A 515 -37.01 30.54 -20.03
CA VAL A 515 -37.96 29.42 -19.94
C VAL A 515 -37.60 28.32 -20.93
N SER A 516 -37.53 28.64 -22.22
CA SER A 516 -37.23 27.72 -23.32
C SER A 516 -35.74 27.41 -23.48
N LYS A 517 -34.86 28.27 -22.94
CA LYS A 517 -33.40 28.19 -23.07
C LYS A 517 -32.87 28.29 -24.52
N LEU A 518 -33.74 28.59 -25.48
CA LEU A 518 -33.42 28.92 -26.87
C LEU A 518 -32.84 30.33 -26.96
N TYR A 519 -32.22 30.67 -28.09
CA TYR A 519 -31.81 32.04 -28.36
C TYR A 519 -33.02 32.94 -28.64
N VAL A 520 -32.91 34.22 -28.30
CA VAL A 520 -33.96 35.24 -28.44
C VAL A 520 -33.74 36.04 -29.72
N VAL A 521 -34.83 36.38 -30.41
CA VAL A 521 -34.78 37.28 -31.57
C VAL A 521 -34.59 38.72 -31.07
N ASP A 522 -33.50 39.34 -31.50
CA ASP A 522 -33.18 40.74 -31.20
C ASP A 522 -33.59 41.61 -32.40
N CYS A 523 -34.49 42.57 -32.18
CA CYS A 523 -35.00 43.48 -33.21
C CYS A 523 -34.56 44.91 -32.96
N VAL A 524 -34.14 45.60 -34.02
CA VAL A 524 -33.77 47.02 -33.99
C VAL A 524 -34.77 47.80 -34.86
N GLN A 525 -35.31 48.89 -34.31
CA GLN A 525 -36.19 49.80 -35.04
C GLN A 525 -35.38 50.66 -36.01
N ILE A 526 -35.81 50.73 -37.26
CA ILE A 526 -35.20 51.57 -38.28
C ILE A 526 -35.72 52.99 -38.10
N ASN A 527 -34.88 53.87 -37.56
CA ASN A 527 -35.21 55.29 -37.43
C ASN A 527 -34.96 56.01 -38.76
N CYS A 528 -36.03 56.45 -39.41
CA CYS A 528 -35.93 57.23 -40.64
C CYS A 528 -35.58 58.68 -40.36
N SER A 529 -34.62 59.23 -41.11
CA SER A 529 -34.40 60.67 -41.14
C SER A 529 -35.50 61.32 -41.99
N THR A 530 -36.31 62.18 -41.38
CA THR A 530 -37.36 62.97 -42.07
C THR A 530 -36.87 64.34 -42.51
N THR A 531 -35.62 64.69 -42.19
CA THR A 531 -35.04 66.00 -42.53
C THR A 531 -34.55 65.98 -43.97
N CYS A 532 -35.21 66.75 -44.83
CA CYS A 532 -34.83 66.94 -46.22
C CYS A 532 -34.04 68.23 -46.43
N GLN A 533 -33.27 68.28 -47.52
CA GLN A 533 -32.59 69.51 -47.94
C GLN A 533 -33.61 70.58 -48.34
N THR A 534 -33.24 71.85 -48.21
CA THR A 534 -34.10 73.00 -48.57
C THR A 534 -34.63 72.86 -50.01
N GLY A 535 -35.95 73.04 -50.20
CA GLY A 535 -36.64 72.82 -51.48
C GLY A 535 -37.17 71.40 -51.72
N TYR A 536 -36.83 70.45 -50.83
CA TYR A 536 -37.33 69.08 -50.84
C TYR A 536 -38.22 68.83 -49.63
N GLU A 537 -39.29 68.09 -49.84
CA GLU A 537 -40.23 67.69 -48.79
C GLU A 537 -40.22 66.16 -48.66
N TYR A 538 -40.30 65.67 -47.43
CA TYR A 538 -40.30 64.23 -47.17
C TYR A 538 -41.64 63.63 -47.57
N GLU A 539 -41.65 62.77 -48.58
CA GLU A 539 -42.84 62.03 -48.96
C GLU A 539 -42.74 60.58 -48.51
N VAL A 540 -43.75 60.14 -47.75
CA VAL A 540 -43.91 58.73 -47.40
C VAL A 540 -44.17 57.91 -48.65
N VAL A 541 -43.36 56.86 -48.83
CA VAL A 541 -43.52 55.90 -49.93
C VAL A 541 -44.31 54.69 -49.40
N PRO A 542 -45.47 54.35 -49.99
CA PRO A 542 -46.23 53.16 -49.59
C PRO A 542 -45.34 51.91 -49.65
N GLU A 543 -45.47 51.02 -48.65
CA GLU A 543 -44.75 49.73 -48.53
C GLU A 543 -43.23 49.82 -48.25
N LYS A 544 -42.65 51.01 -48.08
CA LYS A 544 -41.27 51.18 -47.59
C LYS A 544 -41.27 51.79 -46.19
N CYS A 545 -40.28 51.45 -45.36
CA CYS A 545 -40.16 52.04 -44.03
C CYS A 545 -39.91 53.54 -44.06
N CYS A 546 -38.89 53.93 -44.83
CA CYS A 546 -38.53 55.33 -44.98
C CYS A 546 -39.06 55.85 -46.32
N GLY A 547 -39.77 56.96 -46.24
CA GLY A 547 -40.06 57.83 -47.36
C GLY A 547 -38.81 58.43 -48.00
N THR A 548 -39.04 59.15 -49.10
CA THR A 548 -37.99 59.79 -49.88
C THR A 548 -38.22 61.29 -49.93
N CYS A 549 -37.15 62.07 -49.87
CA CYS A 549 -37.24 63.50 -50.10
C CYS A 549 -37.52 63.79 -51.58
N VAL A 550 -38.68 64.37 -51.87
CA VAL A 550 -39.10 64.74 -53.23
C VAL A 550 -39.01 66.25 -53.37
N GLN A 551 -38.40 66.70 -54.46
CA GLN A 551 -38.27 68.13 -54.72
C GLN A 551 -39.65 68.73 -55.01
N LYS A 552 -40.05 69.74 -54.24
CA LYS A 552 -41.34 70.44 -54.41
C LYS A 552 -41.16 71.84 -54.94
N ASP A 553 -40.06 72.48 -54.56
CA ASP A 553 -39.78 73.85 -54.92
C ASP A 553 -38.40 73.94 -55.58
N CYS A 554 -38.27 74.92 -56.46
CA CYS A 554 -36.98 75.23 -57.02
C CYS A 554 -36.24 76.18 -56.08
N VAL A 555 -34.97 75.91 -55.83
CA VAL A 555 -34.11 76.80 -55.03
C VAL A 555 -33.16 77.51 -55.98
N VAL A 556 -33.33 78.82 -56.13
CA VAL A 556 -32.40 79.66 -56.90
C VAL A 556 -31.40 80.25 -55.93
N VAL A 557 -30.12 80.01 -56.16
CA VAL A 557 -29.04 80.64 -55.41
C VAL A 557 -28.51 81.80 -56.26
N LEU A 558 -28.59 83.01 -55.72
CA LEU A 558 -28.08 84.21 -56.36
C LEU A 558 -26.56 84.30 -56.20
N PRO A 559 -25.87 85.13 -57.01
CA PRO A 559 -24.42 85.30 -56.94
C PRO A 559 -23.89 85.79 -55.58
N ASP A 560 -24.74 86.42 -54.75
CA ASP A 560 -24.43 86.82 -53.37
C ASP A 560 -24.62 85.69 -52.34
N ALA A 561 -24.82 84.46 -52.81
CA ALA A 561 -25.07 83.23 -52.05
C ALA A 561 -26.37 83.23 -51.24
N THR A 562 -27.26 84.20 -51.44
CA THR A 562 -28.62 84.11 -50.90
C THR A 562 -29.46 83.15 -51.74
N SER A 563 -30.30 82.36 -51.08
CA SER A 563 -31.17 81.40 -51.76
C SER A 563 -32.64 81.81 -51.64
N HIS A 564 -33.34 81.74 -52.75
CA HIS A 564 -34.77 82.01 -52.83
C HIS A 564 -35.52 80.77 -53.31
N ILE A 565 -36.58 80.45 -52.59
CA ILE A 565 -37.44 79.32 -52.90
C ILE A 565 -38.57 79.81 -53.81
N ILE A 566 -38.68 79.18 -54.98
CA ILE A 566 -39.73 79.44 -55.95
C ILE A 566 -40.67 78.24 -55.97
N GLN A 567 -41.94 78.49 -55.64
CA GLN A 567 -42.97 77.45 -55.66
C GLN A 567 -43.23 76.94 -57.08
N LEU A 568 -43.47 75.64 -57.22
CA LEU A 568 -43.74 75.02 -58.52
C LEU A 568 -44.93 75.70 -59.25
N GLY A 569 -44.71 76.07 -60.52
CA GLY A 569 -45.67 76.80 -61.36
C GLY A 569 -45.74 78.30 -61.09
N LYS A 570 -44.87 78.82 -60.22
CA LYS A 570 -44.65 80.25 -60.02
C LYS A 570 -43.31 80.65 -60.64
N PHE A 571 -43.22 81.94 -60.94
CA PHE A 571 -41.98 82.54 -61.33
C PHE A 571 -41.58 83.62 -60.33
N TRP A 572 -40.29 83.85 -60.22
CA TRP A 572 -39.75 84.92 -59.42
C TRP A 572 -38.67 85.66 -60.21
N SER A 573 -38.67 86.98 -60.07
CA SER A 573 -37.67 87.86 -60.68
C SER A 573 -36.92 88.59 -59.57
N PRO A 574 -35.58 88.66 -59.64
CA PRO A 574 -34.81 89.45 -58.70
C PRO A 574 -35.31 90.90 -58.67
N PRO A 575 -35.48 91.52 -57.48
CA PRO A 575 -35.87 92.93 -57.40
C PRO A 575 -34.89 93.87 -58.12
N SER A 576 -33.62 93.47 -58.19
CA SER A 576 -32.51 94.18 -58.82
C SER A 576 -32.49 94.09 -60.35
N ASP A 577 -33.07 93.04 -60.94
CA ASP A 577 -33.16 92.86 -62.39
C ASP A 577 -34.49 92.21 -62.76
N ARG A 578 -35.47 93.06 -63.09
CA ARG A 578 -36.82 92.63 -63.45
C ARG A 578 -36.92 92.06 -64.87
N CYS A 579 -35.83 92.09 -65.65
CA CYS A 579 -35.79 91.48 -66.97
C CYS A 579 -35.46 89.99 -66.90
N VAL A 580 -34.88 89.52 -65.79
CA VAL A 580 -34.61 88.10 -65.54
C VAL A 580 -35.76 87.48 -64.76
N LYS A 581 -36.26 86.35 -65.25
CA LYS A 581 -37.41 85.65 -64.67
C LYS A 581 -37.05 84.19 -64.56
N TYR A 582 -36.99 83.69 -63.33
CA TYR A 582 -36.79 82.27 -63.06
C TYR A 582 -38.15 81.61 -62.93
N ASP A 583 -38.46 80.69 -63.84
CA ASP A 583 -39.72 79.95 -63.82
C ASP A 583 -39.49 78.56 -63.23
N CYS A 584 -40.16 78.27 -62.12
CA CYS A 584 -40.07 76.96 -61.50
C CYS A 584 -41.07 76.02 -62.15
N SER A 585 -40.57 75.11 -62.99
CA SER A 585 -41.42 74.22 -63.78
C SER A 585 -40.96 72.76 -63.68
N LYS A 586 -41.92 71.84 -63.83
CA LYS A 586 -41.62 70.40 -63.76
C LYS A 586 -41.06 69.95 -65.11
N THR A 587 -39.85 69.40 -65.12
CA THR A 587 -39.26 68.89 -66.37
C THR A 587 -39.84 67.50 -66.70
N LYS A 588 -39.70 67.08 -67.97
CA LYS A 588 -40.21 65.76 -68.43
C LYS A 588 -39.61 64.57 -67.67
N LYS A 589 -38.47 64.75 -66.97
CA LYS A 589 -37.82 63.72 -66.14
C LYS A 589 -38.30 63.68 -64.68
N HIS A 590 -39.40 64.38 -64.35
CA HIS A 590 -39.98 64.47 -63.00
C HIS A 590 -39.10 65.22 -61.97
N SER A 591 -38.00 65.87 -62.38
CA SER A 591 -37.26 66.85 -61.56
C SER A 591 -37.90 68.24 -61.63
N VAL A 592 -37.70 69.04 -60.58
CA VAL A 592 -38.23 70.41 -60.46
C VAL A 592 -37.06 71.37 -60.59
N ASP A 593 -36.98 72.07 -61.72
CA ASP A 593 -35.83 72.90 -62.09
C ASP A 593 -36.29 74.33 -62.44
N CYS A 594 -35.40 75.31 -62.24
CA CYS A 594 -35.60 76.66 -62.77
C CYS A 594 -35.13 76.73 -64.22
N ASN A 595 -35.95 77.30 -65.09
CA ASN A 595 -35.56 77.63 -66.47
C ASN A 595 -35.54 79.14 -66.69
#